data_AF-A0A969YQ44-F1
#
_entry.id   AF-A0A969YQ44-F1
#
_cell.length_a   1.000
_cell.length_b   1.000
_cell.length_c   1.000
_cell.angle_alpha   90.00
_cell.angle_beta   90.00
_cell.angle_gamma   90.00
#
_symmetry.space_group_name_H-M   'P 1'
#
loop_
_entity.id
_entity.type
_entity.pdbx_description
1 polymer ?
#
loop_
_entity_poly.entity_id
_entity_poly.type
_entity_poly.pdbx_seq_one_letter_code
_entity_poly.pdbx_strand_id
1 'polypeptide(L)'
;MKKGMVVYITAGKEEAPTPESCEQLQIPQLQDVSALCVATSEDEVAYGWWQMITRGMHQVLFMTAAYDPVVERFEPHGNPVRLWG
;
A
#
# COMPACT_ATOMS: atom_id res chain seq x y z
N MET A 1 3.76 -12.07 -13.78
CA MET A 1 3.31 -12.44 -12.41
C MET A 1 2.61 -11.25 -11.80
N LYS A 2 1.42 -11.42 -11.18
CA LYS A 2 0.66 -10.29 -10.62
C LYS A 2 1.18 -9.97 -9.21
N LYS A 3 1.61 -8.73 -8.97
CA LYS A 3 2.09 -8.28 -7.65
C LYS A 3 1.06 -7.35 -7.02
N GLY A 4 0.71 -7.58 -5.76
CA GLY A 4 -0.06 -6.65 -4.94
C GLY A 4 0.86 -5.94 -3.94
N MET A 5 0.51 -4.74 -3.51
CA MET A 5 1.19 -4.04 -2.43
C MET A 5 0.20 -3.46 -1.44
N VAL A 6 0.42 -3.73 -0.15
CA VAL A 6 -0.26 -3.10 0.98
C VAL A 6 0.66 -2.02 1.55
N VAL A 7 0.16 -0.79 1.67
CA VAL A 7 0.88 0.35 2.26
C VAL A 7 0.19 0.71 3.57
N TYR A 8 0.88 0.50 4.69
CA TYR A 8 0.40 0.87 6.01
C TYR A 8 0.86 2.28 6.38
N ILE A 9 -0.10 3.16 6.60
CA ILE A 9 0.15 4.56 6.92
C ILE A 9 0.41 4.67 8.42
N THR A 10 1.53 5.24 8.78
CA THR A 10 2.01 5.35 10.17
C THR A 10 1.82 6.75 10.73
N ALA A 11 1.76 7.78 9.88
CA ALA A 11 1.50 9.17 10.21
C ALA A 11 0.67 9.85 9.10
N GLY A 12 -0.11 10.88 9.44
CA GLY A 12 -0.97 11.58 8.47
C GLY A 12 -2.24 10.81 8.09
N LYS A 13 -2.67 9.85 8.92
CA LYS A 13 -3.82 8.95 8.64
C LYS A 13 -5.14 9.69 8.40
N GLU A 14 -5.38 10.79 9.11
CA GLU A 14 -6.65 11.55 9.04
C GLU A 14 -6.82 12.30 7.72
N GLU A 15 -5.71 12.60 7.06
CA GLU A 15 -5.67 13.35 5.80
C GLU A 15 -5.26 12.44 4.62
N ALA A 16 -5.03 11.16 4.89
CA ALA A 16 -4.62 10.21 3.88
C ALA A 16 -5.73 10.00 2.84
N PRO A 17 -5.40 10.06 1.54
CA PRO A 17 -6.36 9.88 0.47
C PRO A 17 -7.02 8.51 0.55
N THR A 18 -8.27 8.43 0.10
CA THR A 18 -8.97 7.15 -0.04
C THR A 18 -8.20 6.23 -0.99
N PRO A 19 -8.37 4.89 -0.89
CA PRO A 19 -7.64 3.93 -1.71
C PRO A 19 -7.75 4.19 -3.23
N GLU A 20 -8.84 4.81 -3.68
CA GLU A 20 -9.10 5.17 -5.09
C GLU A 20 -8.25 6.37 -5.56
N SER A 21 -7.96 7.31 -4.66
CA SER A 21 -7.06 8.46 -4.93
C SER A 21 -5.58 8.07 -4.90
N CYS A 22 -5.27 6.87 -4.40
CA CYS A 22 -3.90 6.37 -4.26
C CYS A 22 -3.32 5.81 -5.58
N GLU A 23 -4.11 5.68 -6.64
CA GLU A 23 -3.61 5.25 -7.96
C GLU A 23 -2.68 6.29 -8.61
N GLN A 24 -2.75 7.55 -8.18
CA GLN A 24 -1.92 8.65 -8.68
C GLN A 24 -0.57 8.80 -7.95
N LEU A 25 -0.27 7.89 -7.02
CA LEU A 25 0.91 8.01 -6.17
C LEU A 25 2.18 7.64 -6.91
N GLN A 26 3.10 8.59 -6.96
CA GLN A 26 4.44 8.40 -7.50
C GLN A 26 5.35 7.76 -6.44
N ILE A 27 5.05 6.53 -6.03
CA ILE A 27 6.00 5.72 -5.25
C ILE A 27 6.81 4.90 -6.28
N PRO A 28 8.14 5.05 -6.35
CA PRO A 28 8.96 4.27 -7.30
C PRO A 28 8.75 2.75 -7.15
N GLN A 29 8.47 2.28 -5.93
CA GLN A 29 8.19 0.88 -5.63
C GLN A 29 6.83 0.37 -6.17
N LEU A 30 5.94 1.26 -6.66
CA LEU A 30 4.65 0.90 -7.26
C LEU A 30 4.73 0.55 -8.76
N GLN A 31 5.86 0.80 -9.44
CA GLN A 31 5.95 0.66 -10.90
C GLN A 31 5.60 -0.73 -11.44
N ASP A 32 5.81 -1.79 -10.65
CA ASP A 32 5.51 -3.18 -11.01
C ASP A 32 4.28 -3.76 -10.29
N VAL A 33 3.51 -2.94 -9.59
CA VAL A 33 2.39 -3.37 -8.75
C VAL A 33 1.09 -3.34 -9.55
N SER A 34 0.38 -4.47 -9.58
CA SER A 34 -0.90 -4.65 -10.27
C SER A 34 -2.11 -4.29 -9.41
N ALA A 35 -1.96 -4.20 -8.08
CA ALA A 35 -3.01 -3.82 -7.16
C ALA A 35 -2.43 -3.16 -5.90
N LEU A 36 -2.99 -2.04 -5.47
CA LEU A 36 -2.59 -1.31 -4.28
C LEU A 36 -3.71 -1.35 -3.23
N CYS A 37 -3.33 -1.48 -1.96
CA CYS A 37 -4.21 -1.25 -0.82
C CYS A 37 -3.51 -0.31 0.14
N VAL A 38 -4.17 0.79 0.50
CA VAL A 38 -3.71 1.68 1.56
C VAL A 38 -4.50 1.36 2.81
N ALA A 39 -3.78 1.17 3.91
CA ALA A 39 -4.31 0.78 5.20
C ALA A 39 -3.86 1.77 6.28
N THR A 40 -4.76 2.16 7.16
CA THR A 40 -4.52 3.02 8.31
C THR A 40 -4.59 2.26 9.63
N SER A 41 -5.00 0.99 9.58
CA SER A 41 -5.07 0.05 10.70
C SER A 41 -4.51 -1.33 10.32
N GLU A 42 -4.12 -2.13 11.32
CA GLU A 42 -3.65 -3.51 11.09
C GLU A 42 -4.76 -4.41 10.53
N ASP A 43 -6.02 -4.17 10.92
CA ASP A 43 -7.17 -4.90 10.38
C ASP A 43 -7.35 -4.65 8.87
N GLU A 44 -7.17 -3.39 8.42
CA GLU A 44 -7.16 -3.05 7.00
C GLU A 44 -6.00 -3.70 6.25
N VAL A 45 -4.83 -3.83 6.89
CA VAL A 45 -3.68 -4.56 6.33
C VAL A 45 -4.05 -6.03 6.11
N ALA A 46 -4.59 -6.68 7.14
CA ALA A 46 -4.99 -8.09 7.06
C ALA A 46 -6.09 -8.31 6.00
N TYR A 47 -7.09 -7.44 5.98
CA TYR A 47 -8.17 -7.49 5.01
C TYR A 47 -7.66 -7.25 3.57
N GLY A 48 -6.82 -6.23 3.37
CA GLY A 48 -6.23 -5.91 2.07
C GLY A 48 -5.35 -7.03 1.52
N TRP A 49 -4.52 -7.63 2.38
CA TRP A 49 -3.71 -8.81 2.04
C TRP A 49 -4.57 -10.00 1.62
N TRP A 50 -5.59 -10.35 2.42
CA TRP A 50 -6.52 -11.44 2.09
C TRP A 50 -7.26 -11.18 0.77
N GLN A 51 -7.73 -9.95 0.55
CA GLN A 51 -8.41 -9.56 -0.68
C GLN A 51 -7.48 -9.70 -1.91
N MET A 52 -6.20 -9.37 -1.79
CA MET A 52 -5.25 -9.52 -2.89
C MET A 52 -5.01 -10.98 -3.27
N ILE A 53 -4.86 -11.86 -2.28
CA ILE A 53 -4.67 -13.30 -2.51
C ILE A 53 -5.91 -13.88 -3.20
N THR A 54 -7.10 -13.58 -2.67
CA THR A 54 -8.36 -14.07 -3.25
C THR A 54 -8.64 -13.54 -4.66
N ARG A 55 -8.10 -12.36 -5.01
CA ARG A 55 -8.12 -11.80 -6.37
C ARG A 55 -7.01 -12.34 -7.30
N GLY A 56 -6.24 -13.33 -6.86
CA GLY A 56 -5.25 -14.02 -7.70
C GLY A 56 -3.94 -13.24 -7.91
N MET A 57 -3.57 -12.37 -6.96
CA MET A 57 -2.18 -11.91 -6.89
C MET A 57 -1.26 -13.13 -6.69
N HIS A 58 -0.01 -13.04 -7.17
CA HIS A 58 1.02 -14.08 -7.05
C HIS A 58 2.12 -13.72 -6.05
N GLN A 59 2.22 -12.44 -5.72
CA GLN A 59 3.09 -11.91 -4.69
C GLN A 59 2.36 -10.75 -4.00
N VAL A 60 2.44 -10.67 -2.68
CA VAL A 60 1.94 -9.51 -1.92
C VAL A 60 3.09 -8.91 -1.12
N LEU A 61 3.36 -7.64 -1.40
CA LEU A 61 4.34 -6.82 -0.69
C LEU A 61 3.65 -5.99 0.38
N PHE A 62 4.38 -5.64 1.42
CA PHE A 62 3.96 -4.75 2.49
C PHE A 62 5.02 -3.70 2.72
N MET A 63 4.59 -2.47 2.94
CA MET A 63 5.48 -1.39 3.34
C MET A 63 4.77 -0.45 4.31
N THR A 64 5.55 0.22 5.12
CA THR A 64 5.08 1.34 5.94
C THR A 64 5.38 2.65 5.23
N ALA A 65 4.50 3.64 5.39
CA ALA A 65 4.72 4.99 4.89
C ALA A 65 4.15 6.02 5.87
N ALA A 66 4.64 7.25 5.80
CA ALA A 66 3.93 8.43 6.28
C ALA A 66 3.19 9.09 5.11
N TYR A 67 2.07 9.76 5.37
CA TYR A 67 1.44 10.63 4.40
C TYR A 67 1.73 12.09 4.75
N ASP A 68 2.32 12.82 3.81
CA ASP A 68 2.50 14.26 3.89
C ASP A 68 1.38 14.96 3.11
N PRO A 69 0.43 15.62 3.79
CA PRO A 69 -0.68 16.31 3.15
C PRO A 69 -0.28 17.62 2.47
N VAL A 70 0.86 18.22 2.84
CA VAL A 70 1.32 19.51 2.27
C VAL A 70 1.77 19.34 0.83
N VAL A 71 2.41 18.20 0.54
CA VAL A 71 2.91 17.85 -0.79
C VAL A 71 2.11 16.72 -1.45
N GLU A 72 1.05 16.24 -0.79
CA GLU A 72 0.18 15.13 -1.22
C GLU A 72 0.96 13.87 -1.62
N ARG A 73 1.91 13.46 -0.78
CA ARG A 73 2.82 12.33 -1.07
C ARG A 73 2.93 11.35 0.07
N PHE A 74 3.22 10.10 -0.31
CA PHE A 74 3.62 9.07 0.64
C PHE A 74 5.14 9.03 0.74
N GLU A 75 5.62 9.13 1.98
CA GLU A 75 7.02 8.95 2.30
C GLU A 75 7.25 7.51 2.77
N PRO A 76 7.88 6.66 1.95
CA PRO A 76 8.08 5.27 2.29
C PRO A 76 9.09 5.12 3.43
N HIS A 77 8.75 4.30 4.41
CA HIS A 77 9.65 3.93 5.49
C HIS A 77 10.26 2.56 5.19
N GLY A 78 11.52 2.57 4.73
CA GLY A 78 12.29 1.36 4.44
C GLY A 78 11.89 0.67 3.14
N ASN A 79 12.31 -0.60 3.01
CA ASN A 79 12.05 -1.42 1.83
C ASN A 79 10.77 -2.25 2.01
N PRO A 80 10.00 -2.49 0.92
CA PRO A 80 8.88 -3.41 0.97
C PRO A 80 9.32 -4.81 1.40
N VAL A 81 8.58 -5.42 2.31
CA VAL A 81 8.74 -6.81 2.74
C VAL A 81 7.72 -7.69 2.05
N ARG A 82 8.06 -8.97 1.83
CA ARG A 82 7.16 -9.92 1.19
C ARG A 82 6.26 -10.59 2.23
N LEU A 83 4.96 -10.39 2.15
CA LEU A 83 3.98 -11.10 2.98
C LEU A 83 3.62 -12.47 2.40
N TRP A 84 3.59 -12.56 1.07
CA TRP A 84 3.19 -13.77 0.36
C TRP A 84 3.76 -13.82 -1.07
N GLY A 85 3.82 -15.02 -1.64
CA GLY A 85 4.58 -15.34 -2.87
C GLY A 85 5.98 -15.80 -2.56
#